data_AF-F4HA21-F1
#
_entry.id   AF-F4HA21-F1
#
_cell.length_a   1.000
_cell.length_b   1.000
_cell.length_c   1.000
_cell.angle_alpha   90.00
_cell.angle_beta   90.00
_cell.angle_gamma   90.00
#
_symmetry.space_group_name_H-M   'P 1'
#
loop_
_entity.id
_entity.type
_entity.pdbx_description
1 polymer ?
#
loop_
_entity_poly.entity_id
_entity_poly.type
_entity_poly.pdbx_seq_one_letter_code
_entity_poly.pdbx_strand_id
1 'polypeptide(L)'
;MSQFEQILRESGLPTQENEIRQQFEQLTAAENLITNTSRMSPFWRLVTAIAVQPVKWLTDHLIAEILPNLFLRTARGAWLRMMAWSVGLDFKEATKAQGVITFTKQSDLTPITIKAGTVVQTERINDVVFKLVVTEDTVIPKGHLSGEVPVIAEQAGTSYNLAAGYYRILAEQINGVVSVENGEDWLTTPGADKETDDELRMRCRNQFVASGKHHIDSVYKAMAAEIAGISVDRIYFKHDAPRGPGTANMYLLLDTGVASQPFIDKVNKHIRDDGWHGHGDDLVCYAMPETKHNIVCRVYFYSNFNLSAAQKAETLKRVEDIIRCAFRENNNFEVTKTYPYRRFSWSLLGEEIHQLCPEIGSLIWEQQDIESDISVPRIQSLTVKEERGGVINEY
;
A
#
# COMPACT_ATOMS: atom_id res chain seq x y z
N MET A 1 26.68 5.56 -23.49
CA MET A 1 27.20 4.61 -22.49
C MET A 1 26.05 4.16 -21.62
N SER A 2 25.84 2.86 -21.49
CA SER A 2 24.84 2.33 -20.55
C SER A 2 25.38 2.50 -19.12
N GLN A 3 24.49 2.59 -18.12
CA GLN A 3 24.90 2.64 -16.71
C GLN A 3 25.75 1.41 -16.32
N PHE A 4 25.49 0.25 -16.93
CA PHE A 4 26.23 -0.99 -16.68
C PHE A 4 27.65 -0.97 -17.25
N GLU A 5 27.85 -0.37 -18.43
CA GLU A 5 29.18 -0.18 -19.01
C GLU A 5 30.05 0.73 -18.11
N GLN A 6 29.45 1.77 -17.52
CA GLN A 6 30.15 2.65 -16.59
C GLN A 6 30.58 1.90 -15.32
N ILE A 7 29.70 1.09 -14.73
CA ILE A 7 30.01 0.27 -13.54
C ILE A 7 31.23 -0.63 -13.79
N LEU A 8 31.30 -1.28 -14.95
CA LEU A 8 32.44 -2.14 -15.28
C LEU A 8 33.74 -1.35 -15.45
N ARG A 9 33.69 -0.20 -16.11
CA ARG A 9 34.87 0.68 -16.26
C ARG A 9 35.39 1.18 -14.91
N GLU A 10 34.50 1.57 -14.00
CA GLU A 10 34.87 1.98 -12.64
C GLU A 10 35.51 0.85 -11.84
N SER A 11 35.14 -0.41 -12.10
CA SER A 11 35.81 -1.59 -11.52
C SER A 11 37.18 -1.92 -12.13
N GLY A 12 37.60 -1.17 -13.17
CA GLY A 12 38.88 -1.37 -13.85
C GLY A 12 38.84 -2.37 -15.01
N LEU A 13 37.66 -2.83 -15.44
CA LEU A 13 37.51 -3.80 -16.52
C LEU A 13 37.49 -3.07 -17.89
N PRO A 14 38.36 -3.44 -18.85
CA PRO A 14 38.39 -2.81 -20.16
C PRO A 14 37.15 -3.19 -20.97
N THR A 15 36.43 -2.19 -21.48
CA THR A 15 35.15 -2.39 -22.18
C THR A 15 35.27 -2.15 -23.68
N GLN A 16 36.25 -1.37 -24.09
CA GLN A 16 36.51 -1.03 -25.49
C GLN A 16 37.62 -1.91 -26.06
N GLU A 17 37.54 -2.25 -27.35
CA GLU A 17 38.49 -3.16 -28.00
C GLU A 17 39.94 -2.66 -27.89
N ASN A 18 40.15 -1.34 -28.01
CA ASN A 18 41.46 -0.71 -27.87
C ASN A 18 42.04 -0.87 -26.46
N GLU A 19 41.22 -0.76 -25.41
CA GLU A 19 41.64 -0.94 -24.02
C GLU A 19 42.03 -2.39 -23.75
N ILE A 20 41.23 -3.34 -24.23
CA ILE A 20 41.51 -4.78 -24.11
C ILE A 20 42.81 -5.11 -24.85
N ARG A 21 42.99 -4.58 -26.06
CA ARG A 21 44.23 -4.74 -26.84
C ARG A 21 45.44 -4.17 -26.10
N GLN A 22 45.33 -2.98 -25.52
CA GLN A 22 46.43 -2.37 -24.76
C GLN A 22 46.84 -3.25 -23.56
N GLN A 23 45.88 -3.81 -22.83
CA GLN A 23 46.15 -4.72 -21.72
C GLN A 23 46.87 -6.00 -22.21
N PHE A 24 46.41 -6.59 -23.32
CA PHE A 24 47.06 -7.74 -23.93
C PHE A 24 48.49 -7.43 -24.40
N GLU A 25 48.70 -6.27 -25.02
CA GLU A 25 50.02 -5.81 -25.47
C GLU A 25 50.97 -5.58 -24.29
N GLN A 26 50.50 -5.01 -23.17
CA GLN A 26 51.28 -4.85 -21.93
C GLN A 26 51.72 -6.19 -21.35
N LEU A 27 50.82 -7.17 -21.25
CA LEU A 27 51.15 -8.52 -20.78
C LEU A 27 52.17 -9.21 -21.69
N THR A 28 51.99 -9.09 -23.01
CA THR A 28 52.93 -9.68 -23.97
C THR A 28 54.33 -9.07 -23.85
N ALA A 29 54.41 -7.75 -23.65
CA ALA A 29 55.68 -7.05 -23.47
C ALA A 29 56.39 -7.44 -22.15
N ALA A 30 55.62 -7.68 -21.07
CA ALA A 30 56.17 -8.10 -19.79
C ALA A 30 56.77 -9.52 -19.85
N GLU A 31 56.12 -10.46 -20.54
CA GLU A 31 56.60 -11.83 -20.71
C GLU A 31 57.76 -11.94 -21.72
N ASN A 32 57.83 -11.02 -22.69
CA ASN A 32 58.91 -10.91 -23.68
C ASN A 32 59.19 -12.20 -24.50
N LEU A 33 58.19 -13.06 -24.67
CA LEU A 33 58.29 -14.30 -25.45
C LEU A 33 58.06 -14.10 -26.96
N ILE A 34 57.31 -13.07 -27.34
CA ILE A 34 56.95 -12.77 -28.74
C ILE A 34 57.66 -11.48 -29.15
N THR A 35 58.61 -11.59 -30.07
CA THR A 35 59.41 -10.45 -30.55
C THR A 35 58.83 -9.76 -31.78
N ASN A 36 57.99 -10.44 -32.57
CA ASN A 36 57.33 -9.88 -33.75
C ASN A 36 55.89 -9.45 -33.46
N THR A 37 55.74 -8.24 -32.94
CA THR A 37 54.46 -7.59 -32.63
C THR A 37 54.00 -6.59 -33.71
N SER A 38 54.53 -6.70 -34.93
CA SER A 38 54.15 -5.82 -36.04
C SER A 38 52.68 -5.96 -36.39
N ARG A 39 51.99 -4.82 -36.60
CA ARG A 39 50.59 -4.79 -37.05
C ARG A 39 50.36 -5.47 -38.40
N MET A 40 51.42 -5.62 -39.21
CA MET A 40 51.38 -6.28 -40.51
C MET A 40 51.64 -7.78 -40.43
N SER A 41 52.11 -8.29 -39.28
CA SER A 41 52.40 -9.72 -39.08
C SER A 41 51.09 -10.53 -39.04
N PRO A 42 50.90 -11.51 -39.95
CA PRO A 42 49.72 -12.38 -39.91
C PRO A 42 49.60 -13.15 -38.60
N PHE A 43 50.72 -13.59 -38.03
CA PHE A 43 50.77 -14.25 -36.73
C PHE A 43 50.28 -13.32 -35.62
N TRP A 44 50.81 -12.09 -35.54
CA TRP A 44 50.41 -11.13 -34.51
C TRP A 44 48.93 -10.76 -34.63
N ARG A 45 48.44 -10.53 -35.86
CA ARG A 45 47.02 -10.27 -36.12
C ARG A 45 46.12 -11.40 -35.62
N LEU A 46 46.50 -12.66 -35.89
CA LEU A 46 45.75 -13.83 -35.43
C LEU A 46 45.75 -13.92 -33.91
N VAL A 47 46.92 -13.84 -33.27
CA VAL A 47 47.05 -13.93 -31.81
C VAL A 47 46.29 -12.81 -31.11
N THR A 48 46.41 -11.57 -31.58
CA THR A 48 45.63 -10.45 -31.01
C THR A 48 44.13 -10.66 -31.19
N ALA A 49 43.67 -11.16 -32.35
CA ALA A 49 42.25 -11.42 -32.56
C ALA A 49 41.73 -12.51 -31.60
N ILE A 50 42.49 -13.60 -31.40
CA ILE A 50 42.17 -14.68 -30.47
C ILE A 50 42.11 -14.17 -29.02
N ALA A 51 43.00 -13.25 -28.63
CA ALA A 51 43.03 -12.71 -27.27
C ALA A 51 41.96 -11.64 -27.01
N VAL A 52 41.69 -10.77 -27.99
CA VAL A 52 40.86 -9.57 -27.79
C VAL A 52 39.39 -9.82 -28.10
N GLN A 53 39.07 -10.50 -29.20
CA GLN A 53 37.69 -10.63 -29.68
C GLN A 53 36.79 -11.43 -28.73
N PRO A 54 37.21 -12.58 -28.15
CA PRO A 54 36.40 -13.29 -27.17
C PRO A 54 36.15 -12.49 -25.89
N VAL A 55 37.15 -11.74 -25.42
CA VAL A 55 36.98 -10.86 -24.24
C VAL A 55 35.98 -9.76 -24.54
N LYS A 56 36.08 -9.10 -25.72
CA LYS A 56 35.12 -8.07 -26.12
C LYS A 56 33.70 -8.63 -26.21
N TRP A 57 33.53 -9.78 -26.86
CA TRP A 57 32.24 -10.45 -26.97
C TRP A 57 31.64 -10.78 -25.60
N LEU A 58 32.45 -11.33 -24.69
CA LEU A 58 32.00 -11.67 -23.34
C LEU A 58 31.62 -10.42 -22.53
N THR A 59 32.43 -9.36 -22.61
CA THR A 59 32.14 -8.09 -21.95
C THR A 59 30.87 -7.45 -22.50
N ASP A 60 30.64 -7.50 -23.81
CA ASP A 60 29.41 -6.99 -24.41
C ASP A 60 28.18 -7.79 -23.98
N HIS A 61 28.29 -9.12 -23.97
CA HIS A 61 27.21 -9.98 -23.49
C HIS A 61 26.92 -9.76 -22.00
N LEU A 62 27.95 -9.56 -21.17
CA LEU A 62 27.81 -9.22 -19.76
C LEU A 62 27.05 -7.91 -19.58
N ILE A 63 27.39 -6.87 -20.34
CA ILE A 63 26.74 -5.54 -20.26
C ILE A 63 25.29 -5.57 -20.77
N ALA A 64 25.05 -6.24 -21.90
CA ALA A 64 23.77 -6.19 -22.58
C ALA A 64 22.74 -7.17 -21.99
N GLU A 65 23.17 -8.35 -21.55
CA GLU A 65 22.26 -9.43 -21.17
C GLU A 65 22.34 -9.77 -19.69
N ILE A 66 23.53 -9.90 -19.10
CA ILE A 66 23.66 -10.39 -17.72
C ILE A 66 23.39 -9.29 -16.69
N LEU A 67 24.12 -8.18 -16.75
CA LEU A 67 24.04 -7.11 -15.75
C LEU A 67 22.62 -6.50 -15.62
N PRO A 68 21.88 -6.23 -16.71
CA PRO A 68 20.51 -5.74 -16.59
C PRO A 68 19.59 -6.74 -15.89
N ASN A 69 19.83 -8.04 -16.06
CA ASN A 69 19.04 -9.09 -15.44
C ASN A 69 19.37 -9.36 -13.96
N LEU A 70 20.39 -8.71 -13.39
CA LEU A 70 20.70 -8.78 -11.96
C LEU A 70 19.83 -7.86 -11.10
N PHE A 71 19.11 -6.91 -11.70
CA PHE A 71 18.30 -5.95 -10.96
C PHE A 71 16.82 -6.08 -11.33
N LEU A 72 15.95 -6.14 -10.31
CA LEU A 72 14.50 -6.23 -10.51
C LEU A 72 13.96 -5.16 -11.48
N ARG A 73 14.51 -3.94 -11.41
CA ARG A 73 14.12 -2.81 -12.26
C ARG A 73 14.26 -3.10 -13.76
N THR A 74 15.23 -3.93 -14.15
CA THR A 74 15.64 -4.11 -15.54
C THR A 74 15.57 -5.56 -16.01
N ALA A 75 15.43 -6.53 -15.09
CA ALA A 75 15.31 -7.93 -15.41
C ALA A 75 14.07 -8.25 -16.25
N ARG A 76 14.18 -9.28 -17.11
CA ARG A 76 13.16 -9.70 -18.07
C ARG A 76 13.03 -11.21 -18.14
N GLY A 77 11.90 -11.69 -18.64
CA GLY A 77 11.66 -13.11 -18.93
C GLY A 77 12.01 -14.04 -17.77
N ALA A 78 12.81 -15.06 -18.03
CA ALA A 78 13.17 -16.08 -17.04
C ALA A 78 13.87 -15.52 -15.79
N TRP A 79 14.73 -14.52 -15.96
CA TRP A 79 15.44 -13.88 -14.83
C TRP A 79 14.48 -13.16 -13.90
N LEU A 80 13.53 -12.39 -14.46
CA LEU A 80 12.49 -11.73 -13.68
C LEU A 80 11.59 -12.74 -12.96
N ARG A 81 11.26 -13.86 -13.61
CA ARG A 81 10.46 -14.94 -13.00
C ARG A 81 11.18 -15.59 -11.82
N MET A 82 12.50 -15.83 -11.92
CA MET A 82 13.29 -16.32 -10.79
C MET A 82 13.31 -15.32 -9.63
N MET A 83 13.40 -14.03 -9.92
CA MET A 83 13.30 -12.99 -8.89
C MET A 83 11.89 -12.93 -8.27
N ALA A 84 10.83 -13.08 -9.07
CA ALA A 84 9.47 -13.12 -8.56
C ALA A 84 9.25 -14.29 -7.59
N TRP A 85 9.80 -15.46 -7.92
CA TRP A 85 9.76 -16.61 -7.02
C TRP A 85 10.42 -16.31 -5.67
N SER A 86 11.53 -15.56 -5.65
CA SER A 86 12.22 -15.20 -4.40
C SER A 86 11.37 -14.35 -3.44
N VAL A 87 10.31 -13.71 -3.95
CA VAL A 87 9.34 -12.94 -3.14
C VAL A 87 7.98 -13.65 -3.04
N GLY A 88 7.92 -14.94 -3.40
CA GLY A 88 6.70 -15.74 -3.29
C GLY A 88 5.62 -15.40 -4.32
N LEU A 89 6.01 -14.89 -5.49
CA LEU A 89 5.09 -14.61 -6.58
C LEU A 89 5.36 -15.53 -7.76
N ASP A 90 4.30 -16.14 -8.27
CA ASP A 90 4.29 -16.80 -9.56
C ASP A 90 3.85 -15.85 -10.68
N PHE A 91 4.41 -16.10 -11.86
CA PHE A 91 4.04 -15.46 -13.11
C PHE A 91 2.64 -15.92 -13.56
N LYS A 92 1.77 -14.99 -13.94
CA LYS A 92 0.42 -15.32 -14.41
C LYS A 92 0.44 -15.65 -15.91
N GLU A 93 0.26 -16.91 -16.24
CA GLU A 93 0.04 -17.34 -17.62
C GLU A 93 -1.39 -16.99 -18.09
N ALA A 94 -1.59 -16.91 -19.41
CA ALA A 94 -2.88 -16.59 -19.99
C ALA A 94 -3.91 -17.69 -19.68
N THR A 95 -5.16 -17.30 -19.41
CA THR A 95 -6.26 -18.22 -19.14
C THR A 95 -7.38 -18.08 -20.16
N LYS A 96 -8.10 -19.18 -20.40
CA LYS A 96 -9.24 -19.24 -21.28
C LYS A 96 -10.52 -18.86 -20.54
N ALA A 97 -11.39 -18.11 -21.22
CA ALA A 97 -12.73 -17.86 -20.73
C ALA A 97 -13.52 -19.17 -20.66
N GLN A 98 -14.26 -19.38 -19.57
CA GLN A 98 -15.18 -20.48 -19.40
C GLN A 98 -16.54 -19.93 -18.99
N GLY A 99 -17.58 -20.64 -19.38
CA GLY A 99 -18.93 -20.20 -19.18
C GLY A 99 -19.96 -21.23 -19.59
N VAL A 100 -21.19 -20.77 -19.70
CA VAL A 100 -22.30 -21.55 -20.23
C VAL A 100 -22.96 -20.83 -21.39
N ILE A 101 -23.40 -21.57 -22.40
CA ILE A 101 -24.19 -21.06 -23.52
C ILE A 101 -25.57 -21.67 -23.47
N THR A 102 -26.60 -20.83 -23.66
CA THR A 102 -27.98 -21.29 -23.72
C THR A 102 -28.26 -21.81 -25.12
N PHE A 103 -28.60 -23.09 -25.21
CA PHE A 103 -29.09 -23.72 -26.44
C PHE A 103 -30.61 -23.84 -26.37
N THR A 104 -31.30 -23.42 -27.43
CA THR A 104 -32.76 -23.49 -27.51
C THR A 104 -33.17 -24.52 -28.56
N LYS A 105 -34.00 -25.49 -28.16
CA LYS A 105 -34.54 -26.54 -29.02
C LYS A 105 -35.76 -26.06 -29.80
N GLN A 106 -36.03 -26.71 -30.93
CA GLN A 106 -37.23 -26.47 -31.74
C GLN A 106 -38.51 -26.98 -31.06
N SER A 107 -38.39 -28.02 -30.25
CA SER A 107 -39.50 -28.62 -29.50
C SER A 107 -39.00 -29.19 -28.18
N ASP A 108 -39.81 -29.09 -27.13
CA ASP A 108 -39.58 -29.68 -25.83
C ASP A 108 -39.93 -31.18 -25.77
N LEU A 109 -40.51 -31.75 -26.83
CA LEU A 109 -41.02 -33.12 -26.86
C LEU A 109 -39.91 -34.20 -26.92
N THR A 110 -38.71 -33.82 -27.35
CA THR A 110 -37.56 -34.74 -27.49
C THR A 110 -36.35 -34.23 -26.72
N PRO A 111 -35.55 -35.11 -26.09
CA PRO A 111 -34.25 -34.73 -25.55
C PRO A 111 -33.24 -34.52 -26.69
N ILE A 112 -32.33 -33.57 -26.53
CA ILE A 112 -31.18 -33.37 -27.44
C ILE A 112 -29.90 -33.44 -26.62
N THR A 113 -28.87 -34.08 -27.16
CA THR A 113 -27.52 -34.09 -26.58
C THR A 113 -26.62 -33.18 -27.39
N ILE A 114 -26.08 -32.14 -26.76
CA ILE A 114 -25.02 -31.31 -27.32
C ILE A 114 -23.69 -31.98 -27.01
N LYS A 115 -22.92 -32.32 -28.05
CA LYS A 115 -21.69 -33.08 -27.90
C LYS A 115 -20.52 -32.18 -27.53
N ALA A 116 -19.61 -32.71 -26.70
CA ALA A 116 -18.30 -32.10 -26.48
C ALA A 116 -17.61 -31.87 -27.83
N GLY A 117 -16.95 -30.72 -27.97
CA GLY A 117 -16.35 -30.29 -29.24
C GLY A 117 -17.28 -29.47 -30.15
N THR A 118 -18.58 -29.35 -29.84
CA THR A 118 -19.47 -28.42 -30.56
C THR A 118 -18.94 -26.99 -30.44
N VAL A 119 -18.88 -26.26 -31.57
CA VAL A 119 -18.34 -24.90 -31.62
C VAL A 119 -19.46 -23.86 -31.75
N VAL A 120 -19.47 -22.91 -30.81
CA VAL A 120 -20.28 -21.68 -30.84
C VAL A 120 -19.36 -20.51 -31.13
N GLN A 121 -19.75 -19.62 -32.02
CA GLN A 121 -18.90 -18.52 -32.48
C GLN A 121 -19.66 -17.21 -32.60
N THR A 122 -18.90 -16.13 -32.71
CA THR A 122 -19.41 -14.78 -32.95
C THR A 122 -19.56 -14.48 -34.44
N GLU A 123 -20.22 -13.37 -34.77
CA GLU A 123 -19.91 -12.68 -36.03
C GLU A 123 -18.49 -12.13 -36.01
N ARG A 124 -18.01 -11.65 -37.16
CA ARG A 124 -16.68 -11.07 -37.29
C ARG A 124 -16.61 -9.73 -36.54
N ILE A 125 -15.70 -9.63 -35.58
CA ILE A 125 -15.40 -8.42 -34.82
C ILE A 125 -13.96 -8.02 -35.16
N ASN A 126 -13.78 -6.93 -35.90
CA ASN A 126 -12.46 -6.48 -36.34
C ASN A 126 -11.63 -7.58 -37.03
N ASP A 127 -12.24 -8.25 -38.02
CA ASP A 127 -11.65 -9.37 -38.76
C ASP A 127 -11.34 -10.65 -37.97
N VAL A 128 -11.71 -10.72 -36.69
CA VAL A 128 -11.58 -11.91 -35.85
C VAL A 128 -12.94 -12.54 -35.56
N VAL A 129 -13.01 -13.87 -35.60
CA VAL A 129 -14.19 -14.65 -35.16
C VAL A 129 -13.80 -15.37 -33.87
N PHE A 130 -14.46 -15.05 -32.77
CA PHE A 130 -14.21 -15.68 -31.49
C PHE A 130 -15.03 -16.96 -31.37
N LYS A 131 -14.41 -18.00 -30.82
CA LYS A 131 -14.98 -19.35 -30.74
C LYS A 131 -14.93 -19.88 -29.31
N LEU A 132 -16.04 -20.50 -28.92
CA LEU A 132 -16.19 -21.30 -27.71
C LEU A 132 -16.47 -22.75 -28.10
N VAL A 133 -15.92 -23.68 -27.34
CA VAL A 133 -16.03 -25.12 -27.56
C VAL A 133 -16.73 -25.74 -26.37
N VAL A 134 -17.76 -26.53 -26.62
CA VAL A 134 -18.47 -27.29 -25.59
C VAL A 134 -17.51 -28.28 -24.93
N THR A 135 -17.44 -28.25 -23.60
CA THR A 135 -16.44 -29.01 -22.83
C THR A 135 -16.87 -30.45 -22.54
N GLU A 136 -18.17 -30.70 -22.43
CA GLU A 136 -18.73 -32.01 -22.11
C GLU A 136 -20.09 -32.25 -22.76
N ASP A 137 -20.43 -33.53 -22.97
CA ASP A 137 -21.72 -33.94 -23.49
C ASP A 137 -22.85 -33.49 -22.55
N THR A 138 -23.72 -32.60 -23.02
CA THR A 138 -24.80 -32.03 -22.21
C THR A 138 -26.15 -32.40 -22.79
N VAL A 139 -27.02 -33.01 -21.98
CA VAL A 139 -28.36 -33.40 -22.39
C VAL A 139 -29.36 -32.33 -21.97
N ILE A 140 -30.10 -31.78 -22.94
CA ILE A 140 -31.26 -30.92 -22.69
C ILE A 140 -32.50 -31.82 -22.68
N PRO A 141 -33.06 -32.15 -21.50
CA PRO A 141 -34.07 -33.18 -21.35
C PRO A 141 -35.41 -32.82 -22.02
N LYS A 142 -36.27 -33.83 -22.19
CA LYS A 142 -37.67 -33.61 -22.56
C LYS A 142 -38.35 -32.69 -21.54
N GLY A 143 -39.27 -31.85 -22.01
CA GLY A 143 -40.03 -30.88 -21.20
C GLY A 143 -39.30 -29.57 -20.93
N HIS A 144 -38.06 -29.42 -21.40
CA HIS A 144 -37.29 -28.17 -21.33
C HIS A 144 -37.02 -27.69 -22.75
N LEU A 145 -37.35 -26.44 -23.05
CA LEU A 145 -37.13 -25.85 -24.39
C LEU A 145 -35.70 -25.32 -24.55
N SER A 146 -35.04 -24.93 -23.46
CA SER A 146 -33.66 -24.47 -23.43
C SER A 146 -32.84 -25.21 -22.38
N GLY A 147 -31.51 -25.16 -22.54
CA GLY A 147 -30.56 -25.67 -21.55
C GLY A 147 -29.21 -24.96 -21.65
N GLU A 148 -28.56 -24.80 -20.51
CA GLU A 148 -27.22 -24.25 -20.40
C GLU A 148 -26.19 -25.34 -20.66
N VAL A 149 -25.22 -25.04 -21.52
CA VAL A 149 -24.18 -25.98 -21.94
C VAL A 149 -22.81 -25.38 -21.62
N PRO A 150 -21.96 -26.06 -20.85
CA PRO A 150 -20.65 -25.56 -20.48
C PRO A 150 -19.71 -25.48 -21.68
N VAL A 151 -18.97 -24.38 -21.75
CA VAL A 151 -18.07 -24.06 -22.85
C VAL A 151 -16.75 -23.46 -22.35
N ILE A 152 -15.71 -23.59 -23.17
CA ILE A 152 -14.41 -22.96 -22.98
C ILE A 152 -13.96 -22.26 -24.27
N ALA A 153 -13.29 -21.13 -24.14
CA ALA A 153 -12.70 -20.43 -25.28
C ALA A 153 -11.66 -21.27 -26.02
N GLU A 154 -11.64 -21.15 -27.35
CA GLU A 154 -10.66 -21.80 -28.20
C GLU A 154 -9.23 -21.32 -27.88
N GLN A 155 -9.07 -20.03 -27.58
CA GLN A 155 -7.79 -19.42 -27.19
C GLN A 155 -7.92 -18.66 -25.86
N ALA A 156 -6.78 -18.44 -25.21
CA ALA A 156 -6.71 -17.66 -23.98
C ALA A 156 -6.74 -16.15 -24.29
N GLY A 157 -7.11 -15.35 -23.30
CA GLY A 157 -7.04 -13.89 -23.37
C GLY A 157 -8.34 -13.19 -23.00
N THR A 158 -8.21 -11.90 -22.68
CA THR A 158 -9.34 -11.06 -22.23
C THR A 158 -10.37 -10.80 -23.33
N SER A 159 -9.94 -10.87 -24.59
CA SER A 159 -10.79 -10.62 -25.77
C SER A 159 -11.95 -11.61 -25.93
N TYR A 160 -11.92 -12.76 -25.25
CA TYR A 160 -13.00 -13.73 -25.24
C TYR A 160 -14.11 -13.42 -24.22
N ASN A 161 -13.92 -12.43 -23.34
CA ASN A 161 -14.89 -12.01 -22.30
C ASN A 161 -15.98 -11.09 -22.88
N LEU A 162 -16.64 -11.54 -23.95
CA LEU A 162 -17.64 -10.75 -24.67
C LEU A 162 -18.95 -10.65 -23.91
N ALA A 163 -19.67 -9.54 -24.11
CA ALA A 163 -20.97 -9.32 -23.49
C ALA A 163 -22.05 -10.27 -24.04
N ALA A 164 -23.23 -10.28 -23.41
CA ALA A 164 -24.37 -11.08 -23.83
C ALA A 164 -24.72 -10.87 -25.32
N GLY A 165 -25.18 -11.93 -25.98
CA GLY A 165 -25.64 -11.92 -27.38
C GLY A 165 -24.55 -11.92 -28.45
N TYR A 166 -23.26 -11.90 -28.08
CA TYR A 166 -22.16 -11.97 -29.04
C TYR A 166 -21.93 -13.39 -29.58
N TYR A 167 -21.95 -14.41 -28.72
CA TYR A 167 -21.79 -15.81 -29.09
C TYR A 167 -23.14 -16.39 -29.48
N ARG A 168 -23.51 -16.29 -30.76
CA ARG A 168 -24.85 -16.65 -31.24
C ARG A 168 -24.92 -17.52 -32.50
N ILE A 169 -23.78 -18.00 -32.97
CA ILE A 169 -23.69 -18.76 -34.23
C ILE A 169 -23.13 -20.15 -33.95
N LEU A 170 -23.81 -21.19 -34.43
CA LEU A 170 -23.24 -22.53 -34.48
C LEU A 170 -22.36 -22.66 -35.72
N ALA A 171 -21.12 -23.14 -35.55
CA ALA A 171 -20.23 -23.41 -36.67
C ALA A 171 -20.74 -24.58 -37.53
N GLU A 172 -21.34 -25.59 -36.89
CA GLU A 172 -22.00 -26.74 -37.53
C GLU A 172 -23.44 -26.84 -37.02
N GLN A 173 -24.38 -27.02 -37.94
CA GLN A 173 -25.80 -27.04 -37.59
C GLN A 173 -26.17 -28.34 -36.87
N ILE A 174 -26.82 -28.21 -35.70
CA ILE A 174 -27.34 -29.34 -34.93
C ILE A 174 -28.83 -29.46 -35.19
N ASN A 175 -29.27 -30.62 -35.67
CA ASN A 175 -30.69 -30.85 -35.93
C ASN A 175 -31.51 -30.74 -34.64
N GLY A 176 -32.59 -29.95 -34.69
CA GLY A 176 -33.47 -29.70 -33.54
C GLY A 176 -33.03 -28.56 -32.62
N VAL A 177 -31.91 -27.87 -32.88
CA VAL A 177 -31.52 -26.61 -32.20
C VAL A 177 -31.87 -25.43 -33.09
N VAL A 178 -32.56 -24.43 -32.53
CA VAL A 178 -33.03 -23.23 -33.25
C VAL A 178 -32.13 -22.02 -33.00
N SER A 179 -31.64 -21.86 -31.78
CA SER A 179 -30.73 -20.77 -31.44
C SER A 179 -29.73 -21.19 -30.38
N VAL A 180 -28.60 -20.49 -30.37
CA VAL A 180 -27.60 -20.50 -29.31
C VAL A 180 -27.31 -19.06 -28.95
N GLU A 181 -27.14 -18.76 -27.67
CA GLU A 181 -26.77 -17.41 -27.23
C GLU A 181 -26.09 -17.45 -25.86
N ASN A 182 -25.15 -16.51 -25.64
CA ASN A 182 -24.64 -16.24 -24.31
C ASN A 182 -25.50 -15.18 -23.60
N GLY A 183 -25.95 -15.49 -22.39
CA GLY A 183 -26.70 -14.57 -21.52
C GLY A 183 -25.81 -13.54 -20.81
N GLU A 184 -26.40 -12.73 -19.94
CA GLU A 184 -25.67 -11.70 -19.16
C GLU A 184 -24.63 -12.33 -18.20
N ASP A 185 -24.99 -13.43 -17.55
CA ASP A 185 -24.15 -14.12 -16.56
C ASP A 185 -23.42 -15.35 -17.12
N TRP A 186 -23.21 -15.40 -18.43
CA TRP A 186 -22.64 -16.58 -19.10
C TRP A 186 -21.20 -16.90 -18.65
N LEU A 187 -20.43 -15.87 -18.28
CA LEU A 187 -18.99 -15.96 -18.02
C LEU A 187 -18.73 -16.38 -16.57
N THR A 188 -18.44 -17.66 -16.36
CA THR A 188 -18.17 -18.22 -15.02
C THR A 188 -16.70 -18.06 -14.62
N THR A 189 -15.77 -18.14 -15.58
CA THR A 189 -14.35 -17.83 -15.38
C THR A 189 -13.87 -16.92 -16.50
N PRO A 190 -13.44 -15.69 -16.21
CA PRO A 190 -12.91 -14.79 -17.24
C PRO A 190 -11.60 -15.31 -17.82
N GLY A 191 -11.45 -15.14 -19.14
CA GLY A 191 -10.17 -15.25 -19.81
C GLY A 191 -9.27 -14.08 -19.43
N ALA A 192 -7.98 -14.35 -19.27
CA ALA A 192 -6.98 -13.34 -18.93
C ALA A 192 -5.79 -13.45 -19.87
N ASP A 193 -5.20 -12.30 -20.19
CA ASP A 193 -3.97 -12.25 -20.97
C ASP A 193 -2.78 -12.67 -20.13
N LYS A 194 -1.72 -13.08 -20.82
CA LYS A 194 -0.44 -13.38 -20.19
C LYS A 194 0.11 -12.11 -19.55
N GLU A 195 0.53 -12.21 -18.30
CA GLU A 195 1.13 -11.09 -17.58
C GLU A 195 2.40 -10.58 -18.27
N THR A 196 2.57 -9.27 -18.31
CA THR A 196 3.77 -8.63 -18.86
C THR A 196 4.89 -8.56 -17.83
N ASP A 197 6.13 -8.44 -18.29
CA ASP A 197 7.27 -8.23 -17.38
C ASP A 197 7.11 -6.96 -16.52
N ASP A 198 6.44 -5.92 -17.06
CA ASP A 198 6.20 -4.68 -16.33
C ASP A 198 5.19 -4.86 -15.19
N GLU A 199 4.10 -5.61 -15.43
CA GLU A 199 3.12 -5.96 -14.40
C GLU A 199 3.73 -6.85 -13.31
N LEU A 200 4.47 -7.89 -13.69
CA LEU A 200 5.14 -8.77 -12.73
C LEU A 200 6.12 -7.98 -11.87
N ARG A 201 6.90 -7.07 -12.47
CA ARG A 201 7.85 -6.23 -11.75
C ARG A 201 7.15 -5.33 -10.73
N MET A 202 6.01 -4.75 -11.08
CA MET A 202 5.23 -3.92 -10.17
C MET A 202 4.68 -4.74 -8.99
N ARG A 203 4.20 -5.97 -9.24
CA ARG A 203 3.79 -6.89 -8.17
C ARG A 203 4.94 -7.26 -7.24
N CYS A 204 6.11 -7.59 -7.79
CA CYS A 204 7.31 -7.90 -7.00
C CYS A 204 7.70 -6.73 -6.09
N ARG A 205 7.68 -5.50 -6.61
CA ARG A 205 7.96 -4.30 -5.82
C ARG A 205 6.93 -4.11 -4.70
N ASN A 206 5.65 -4.35 -4.99
CA ASN A 206 4.59 -4.22 -3.99
C ASN A 206 4.70 -5.28 -2.89
N GLN A 207 5.25 -6.46 -3.17
CA GLN A 207 5.38 -7.52 -2.17
C GLN A 207 6.24 -7.10 -0.97
N PHE A 208 7.32 -6.36 -1.19
CA PHE A 208 8.14 -5.81 -0.11
C PHE A 208 7.38 -4.82 0.79
N VAL A 209 6.41 -4.09 0.23
CA VAL A 209 5.51 -3.21 0.99
C VAL A 209 4.43 -4.03 1.72
N ALA A 210 3.94 -5.10 1.07
CA ALA A 210 2.90 -5.97 1.60
C ALA A 210 3.40 -6.88 2.74
N SER A 211 4.68 -7.28 2.77
CA SER A 211 5.29 -8.02 3.87
C SER A 211 5.31 -7.25 5.20
N GLY A 212 5.05 -5.93 5.18
CA GLY A 212 4.84 -5.12 6.38
C GLY A 212 3.44 -5.22 6.97
N LYS A 213 2.47 -5.89 6.32
CA LYS A 213 1.03 -5.69 6.58
C LYS A 213 0.53 -6.08 7.97
N HIS A 214 1.22 -6.91 8.76
CA HIS A 214 0.65 -7.38 10.04
C HIS A 214 1.59 -7.50 11.24
N HIS A 215 2.81 -6.93 11.22
CA HIS A 215 3.75 -7.15 12.35
C HIS A 215 4.52 -5.92 12.83
N ILE A 216 4.18 -4.72 12.34
CA ILE A 216 4.82 -3.48 12.78
C ILE A 216 3.74 -2.50 13.25
N ASP A 217 3.97 -1.90 14.42
CA ASP A 217 3.12 -0.89 15.05
C ASP A 217 2.59 0.14 14.04
N SER A 218 3.41 0.55 13.08
CA SER A 218 3.05 1.54 12.06
C SER A 218 1.86 1.13 11.19
N VAL A 219 1.69 -0.15 10.88
CA VAL A 219 0.56 -0.62 10.05
C VAL A 219 -0.72 -0.69 10.85
N TYR A 220 -0.67 -1.22 12.08
CA TYR A 220 -1.82 -1.19 12.98
C TYR A 220 -2.25 0.26 13.30
N LYS A 221 -1.30 1.19 13.48
CA LYS A 221 -1.63 2.62 13.64
C LYS A 221 -2.27 3.22 12.39
N ALA A 222 -1.71 2.97 11.20
CA ALA A 222 -2.25 3.52 9.96
C ALA A 222 -3.68 3.03 9.71
N MET A 223 -3.93 1.74 9.88
CA MET A 223 -5.25 1.14 9.75
C MET A 223 -6.25 1.70 10.77
N ALA A 224 -5.88 1.70 12.05
CA ALA A 224 -6.72 2.27 13.10
C ALA A 224 -7.00 3.76 12.85
N ALA A 225 -5.99 4.54 12.44
CA ALA A 225 -6.13 5.96 12.11
C ALA A 225 -7.14 6.21 10.99
N GLU A 226 -7.10 5.40 9.92
CA GLU A 226 -8.02 5.48 8.78
C GLU A 226 -9.47 5.22 9.21
N ILE A 227 -9.72 4.15 9.97
CA ILE A 227 -11.07 3.76 10.40
C ILE A 227 -11.65 4.72 11.43
N ALA A 228 -10.78 5.16 12.35
CA ALA A 228 -11.11 6.06 13.44
C ALA A 228 -11.21 7.52 12.98
N GLY A 229 -10.66 7.86 11.81
CA GLY A 229 -10.56 9.25 11.35
C GLY A 229 -9.70 10.12 12.28
N ILE A 230 -8.67 9.54 12.92
CA ILE A 230 -7.76 10.25 13.81
C ILE A 230 -6.33 10.17 13.29
N SER A 231 -5.50 11.13 13.68
CA SER A 231 -4.09 11.13 13.28
C SER A 231 -3.31 10.00 13.95
N VAL A 232 -2.30 9.49 13.23
CA VAL A 232 -1.46 8.34 13.59
C VAL A 232 -0.68 8.57 14.89
N ASP A 233 -0.33 9.82 15.18
CA ASP A 233 0.34 10.29 16.41
C ASP A 233 -0.56 10.24 17.66
N ARG A 234 -1.84 9.88 17.50
CA ARG A 234 -2.81 9.73 18.60
C ARG A 234 -3.09 8.28 18.98
N ILE A 235 -2.30 7.37 18.44
CA ILE A 235 -2.45 5.95 18.65
C ILE A 235 -1.21 5.44 19.36
N TYR A 236 -1.44 4.85 20.53
CA TYR A 236 -0.40 4.38 21.44
C TYR A 236 -0.56 2.89 21.68
N PHE A 237 0.54 2.19 21.93
CA PHE A 237 0.50 0.77 22.24
C PHE A 237 1.00 0.50 23.65
N LYS A 238 0.45 -0.56 24.25
CA LYS A 238 1.05 -1.24 25.38
C LYS A 238 1.39 -2.66 24.97
N HIS A 239 2.69 -2.93 24.96
CA HIS A 239 3.29 -4.22 24.62
C HIS A 239 3.47 -5.09 25.88
N ASP A 240 4.21 -6.19 25.73
CA ASP A 240 4.56 -7.14 26.81
C ASP A 240 3.37 -7.92 27.40
N ALA A 241 2.53 -8.47 26.52
CA ALA A 241 1.49 -9.44 26.89
C ALA A 241 0.53 -8.94 28.00
N PRO A 242 -0.06 -7.72 27.88
CA PRO A 242 -0.88 -7.12 28.94
C PRO A 242 -2.12 -7.94 29.32
N ARG A 243 -2.53 -8.88 28.45
CA ARG A 243 -3.67 -9.78 28.65
C ARG A 243 -3.28 -11.27 28.51
N GLY A 244 -1.98 -11.58 28.51
CA GLY A 244 -1.43 -12.93 28.27
C GLY A 244 -0.57 -13.03 27.00
N PRO A 245 0.14 -14.15 26.78
CA PRO A 245 1.02 -14.33 25.63
C PRO A 245 0.32 -14.04 24.30
N GLY A 246 0.99 -13.30 23.40
CA GLY A 246 0.43 -12.91 22.09
C GLY A 246 -0.50 -11.71 22.11
N THR A 247 -0.69 -11.06 23.27
CA THR A 247 -1.59 -9.90 23.37
C THR A 247 -0.86 -8.56 23.29
N ALA A 248 -1.54 -7.56 22.76
CA ALA A 248 -1.18 -6.14 22.84
C ALA A 248 -2.45 -5.29 23.03
N ASN A 249 -2.29 -4.09 23.59
CA ASN A 249 -3.37 -3.12 23.68
C ASN A 249 -3.04 -1.89 22.84
N MET A 250 -4.03 -1.38 22.11
CA MET A 250 -3.96 -0.10 21.40
C MET A 250 -4.84 0.92 22.11
N TYR A 251 -4.34 2.13 22.33
CA TYR A 251 -5.08 3.23 22.95
C TYR A 251 -5.30 4.36 21.97
N LEU A 252 -6.57 4.74 21.80
CA LEU A 252 -7.00 5.78 20.87
C LEU A 252 -7.26 7.09 21.64
N LEU A 253 -6.59 8.16 21.22
CA LEU A 253 -6.79 9.51 21.76
C LEU A 253 -7.51 10.40 20.73
N LEU A 254 -8.65 10.97 21.12
CA LEU A 254 -9.36 11.95 20.28
C LEU A 254 -8.76 13.35 20.42
N ASP A 255 -9.01 14.19 19.41
CA ASP A 255 -8.63 15.61 19.44
C ASP A 255 -9.37 16.37 20.53
N THR A 256 -10.65 16.04 20.64
CA THR A 256 -11.62 16.62 21.56
C THR A 256 -12.57 15.53 22.06
N GLY A 257 -12.99 15.66 23.31
CA GLY A 257 -13.91 14.72 23.93
C GLY A 257 -13.29 13.35 24.24
N VAL A 258 -14.16 12.37 24.47
CA VAL A 258 -13.83 11.01 24.89
C VAL A 258 -14.33 10.03 23.84
N ALA A 259 -13.49 9.03 23.51
CA ALA A 259 -13.89 7.96 22.59
C ALA A 259 -15.05 7.16 23.19
N SER A 260 -16.20 7.15 22.51
CA SER A 260 -17.37 6.39 22.95
C SER A 260 -17.17 4.89 22.71
N GLN A 261 -17.85 4.05 23.51
CA GLN A 261 -17.74 2.59 23.35
C GLN A 261 -18.12 2.10 21.94
N PRO A 262 -19.21 2.59 21.30
CA PRO A 262 -19.53 2.19 19.92
C PRO A 262 -18.44 2.53 18.90
N PHE A 263 -17.70 3.62 19.12
CA PHE A 263 -16.57 3.99 18.27
C PHE A 263 -15.39 3.03 18.45
N ILE A 264 -15.06 2.69 19.70
CA ILE A 264 -14.01 1.70 20.01
C ILE A 264 -14.38 0.32 19.43
N ASP A 265 -15.64 -0.08 19.55
CA ASP A 265 -16.15 -1.36 19.04
C ASP A 265 -16.05 -1.43 17.51
N LYS A 266 -16.32 -0.32 16.81
CA LYS A 266 -16.15 -0.23 15.34
C LYS A 266 -14.70 -0.50 14.93
N VAL A 267 -13.72 0.08 15.63
CA VAL A 267 -12.30 -0.12 15.33
C VAL A 267 -11.88 -1.55 15.65
N ASN A 268 -12.30 -2.09 16.80
CA ASN A 268 -12.04 -3.47 17.19
C ASN A 268 -12.64 -4.48 16.22
N LYS A 269 -13.87 -4.27 15.75
CA LYS A 269 -14.52 -5.13 14.77
C LYS A 269 -13.68 -5.25 13.50
N HIS A 270 -13.21 -4.12 12.98
CA HIS A 270 -12.42 -4.12 11.75
C HIS A 270 -11.07 -4.82 11.94
N ILE A 271 -10.34 -4.49 13.01
CA ILE A 271 -8.98 -5.02 13.21
C ILE A 271 -9.02 -6.50 13.59
N ARG A 272 -9.87 -6.88 14.55
CA ARG A 272 -9.89 -8.22 15.14
C ARG A 272 -10.88 -9.15 14.44
N ASP A 273 -12.14 -8.73 14.29
CA ASP A 273 -13.21 -9.64 13.88
C ASP A 273 -13.25 -9.82 12.36
N ASP A 274 -12.89 -8.79 11.58
CA ASP A 274 -12.84 -8.83 10.12
C ASP A 274 -11.48 -9.37 9.58
N GLY A 275 -10.59 -9.83 10.46
CA GLY A 275 -9.37 -10.58 10.11
C GLY A 275 -8.14 -9.73 9.73
N TRP A 276 -8.11 -8.45 10.10
CA TRP A 276 -7.00 -7.53 9.78
C TRP A 276 -5.89 -7.51 10.85
N HIS A 277 -5.53 -8.68 11.35
CA HIS A 277 -4.48 -8.88 12.34
C HIS A 277 -3.66 -10.15 12.03
N GLY A 278 -2.47 -10.27 12.64
CA GLY A 278 -1.66 -11.47 12.53
C GLY A 278 -2.34 -12.68 13.16
N HIS A 279 -2.14 -13.88 12.61
CA HIS A 279 -2.80 -15.12 13.08
C HIS A 279 -2.57 -15.44 14.58
N GLY A 280 -1.48 -14.96 15.17
CA GLY A 280 -1.15 -15.14 16.59
C GLY A 280 -1.33 -13.87 17.43
N ASP A 281 -1.82 -12.78 16.85
CA ASP A 281 -1.93 -11.48 17.52
C ASP A 281 -3.34 -11.31 18.10
N ASP A 282 -3.43 -11.04 19.40
CA ASP A 282 -4.64 -10.51 20.04
C ASP A 282 -4.41 -9.02 20.34
N LEU A 283 -4.80 -8.17 19.39
CA LEU A 283 -4.80 -6.73 19.55
C LEU A 283 -6.21 -6.22 19.89
N VAL A 284 -6.33 -5.49 21.00
CA VAL A 284 -7.59 -4.81 21.38
C VAL A 284 -7.37 -3.33 21.59
N CYS A 285 -8.24 -2.55 20.96
CA CYS A 285 -8.33 -1.11 21.08
C CYS A 285 -9.15 -0.71 22.31
N TYR A 286 -8.67 0.31 23.01
CA TYR A 286 -9.29 0.94 24.17
C TYR A 286 -9.30 2.47 24.00
N ALA A 287 -10.21 3.14 24.70
CA ALA A 287 -10.09 4.58 24.91
C ALA A 287 -8.83 4.87 25.74
N MET A 288 -8.17 6.00 25.47
CA MET A 288 -7.02 6.46 26.26
C MET A 288 -7.41 6.57 27.76
N PRO A 289 -6.67 5.92 28.68
CA PRO A 289 -6.90 6.06 30.11
C PRO A 289 -6.77 7.52 30.55
N GLU A 290 -7.58 7.95 31.50
CA GLU A 290 -7.62 9.34 31.94
C GLU A 290 -7.18 9.50 33.39
N THR A 291 -6.45 10.59 33.68
CA THR A 291 -6.27 11.10 35.04
C THR A 291 -7.07 12.38 35.22
N LYS A 292 -7.59 12.62 36.42
CA LYS A 292 -8.49 13.74 36.73
C LYS A 292 -7.77 14.74 37.63
N HIS A 293 -7.76 16.02 37.24
CA HIS A 293 -6.99 17.08 37.91
C HIS A 293 -7.86 18.28 38.27
N ASN A 294 -7.64 18.84 39.46
CA ASN A 294 -8.25 20.09 39.90
C ASN A 294 -7.30 21.25 39.58
N ILE A 295 -7.76 22.22 38.78
CA ILE A 295 -6.95 23.30 38.24
C ILE A 295 -7.40 24.63 38.81
N VAL A 296 -6.45 25.43 39.29
CA VAL A 296 -6.69 26.77 39.82
C VAL A 296 -5.71 27.73 39.18
N CYS A 297 -6.24 28.71 38.44
CA CYS A 297 -5.49 29.75 37.77
C CYS A 297 -5.87 31.11 38.34
N ARG A 298 -4.88 31.85 38.85
CA ARG A 298 -5.05 33.23 39.31
C ARG A 298 -4.47 34.18 38.27
N VAL A 299 -5.29 35.12 37.83
CA VAL A 299 -4.98 36.05 36.74
C VAL A 299 -4.78 37.46 37.28
N TYR A 300 -3.71 38.11 36.84
CA TYR A 300 -3.42 39.51 37.13
C TYR A 300 -3.42 40.29 35.81
N PHE A 301 -4.28 41.30 35.73
CA PHE A 301 -4.35 42.19 34.57
C PHE A 301 -3.34 43.33 34.69
N TYR A 302 -2.81 43.79 33.56
CA TYR A 302 -2.08 45.05 33.55
C TYR A 302 -3.00 46.23 33.86
N SER A 303 -2.48 47.20 34.60
CA SER A 303 -3.28 48.37 35.02
C SER A 303 -3.51 49.38 33.88
N ASN A 304 -2.63 49.41 32.88
CA ASN A 304 -2.67 50.35 31.75
C ASN A 304 -3.82 50.07 30.75
N PHE A 305 -4.33 48.83 30.66
CA PHE A 305 -5.43 48.48 29.76
C PHE A 305 -6.80 49.03 30.22
N ASN A 306 -6.94 49.52 31.46
CA ASN A 306 -8.16 50.14 32.00
C ASN A 306 -9.46 49.35 31.71
N LEU A 307 -9.39 48.02 31.80
CA LEU A 307 -10.52 47.14 31.48
C LEU A 307 -11.69 47.31 32.46
N SER A 308 -12.90 47.39 31.91
CA SER A 308 -14.15 47.32 32.68
C SER A 308 -14.34 45.94 33.33
N ALA A 309 -15.21 45.85 34.34
CA ALA A 309 -15.55 44.58 34.97
C ALA A 309 -16.11 43.54 33.98
N ALA A 310 -16.84 43.98 32.96
CA ALA A 310 -17.37 43.11 31.91
C ALA A 310 -16.26 42.55 31.02
N GLN A 311 -15.31 43.40 30.58
CA GLN A 311 -14.16 42.98 29.77
C GLN A 311 -13.26 42.00 30.54
N LYS A 312 -13.01 42.26 31.83
CA LYS A 312 -12.27 41.32 32.68
C LYS A 312 -12.96 39.97 32.78
N ALA A 313 -14.28 39.94 32.96
CA ALA A 313 -15.05 38.70 33.00
C ALA A 313 -14.97 37.93 31.67
N GLU A 314 -15.00 38.63 30.54
CA GLU A 314 -14.83 38.04 29.21
C GLU A 314 -13.43 37.45 29.02
N THR A 315 -12.37 38.16 29.42
CA THR A 315 -11.00 37.62 29.37
C THR A 315 -10.83 36.41 30.28
N LEU A 316 -11.35 36.44 31.52
CA LEU A 316 -11.31 35.27 32.41
C LEU A 316 -12.02 34.06 31.79
N LYS A 317 -13.15 34.29 31.11
CA LYS A 317 -13.87 33.23 30.40
C LYS A 317 -13.05 32.69 29.22
N ARG A 318 -12.41 33.57 28.46
CA ARG A 318 -11.50 33.18 27.38
C ARG A 318 -10.32 32.36 27.89
N VAL A 319 -9.71 32.74 29.01
CA VAL A 319 -8.65 31.97 29.69
C VAL A 319 -9.16 30.59 30.10
N GLU A 320 -10.36 30.51 30.67
CA GLU A 320 -11.00 29.23 31.00
C GLU A 320 -11.13 28.33 29.76
N ASP A 321 -11.61 28.89 28.64
CA ASP A 321 -11.81 28.13 27.41
C ASP A 321 -10.48 27.72 26.76
N ILE A 322 -9.41 28.51 26.89
CA ILE A 322 -8.04 28.15 26.49
C ILE A 322 -7.53 26.97 27.32
N ILE A 323 -7.66 27.03 28.65
CA ILE A 323 -7.25 25.91 29.53
C ILE A 323 -8.06 24.65 29.17
N ARG A 324 -9.36 24.78 28.95
CA ARG A 324 -10.22 23.67 28.49
C ARG A 324 -9.79 23.13 27.11
N CYS A 325 -9.28 23.98 26.22
CA CYS A 325 -8.71 23.55 24.94
C CYS A 325 -7.45 22.71 25.14
N ALA A 326 -6.53 23.14 26.01
CA ALA A 326 -5.32 22.39 26.35
C ALA A 326 -5.65 20.99 26.92
N PHE A 327 -6.74 20.88 27.69
CA PHE A 327 -7.24 19.60 28.22
C PHE A 327 -8.27 18.90 27.31
N ARG A 328 -8.38 19.34 26.04
CA ARG A 328 -9.16 18.72 24.96
C ARG A 328 -10.68 18.65 25.21
N GLU A 329 -11.24 19.60 25.93
CA GLU A 329 -12.69 19.79 26.02
C GLU A 329 -13.26 20.61 24.85
N ASN A 330 -12.41 21.40 24.18
CA ASN A 330 -12.72 22.10 22.94
C ASN A 330 -11.48 22.14 22.01
N ASN A 331 -11.64 22.70 20.80
CA ASN A 331 -10.55 22.87 19.82
C ASN A 331 -10.48 24.29 19.26
N ASN A 332 -10.88 25.28 20.07
CA ASN A 332 -11.08 26.65 19.58
C ASN A 332 -9.80 27.50 19.59
N PHE A 333 -8.71 26.97 20.16
CA PHE A 333 -7.44 27.68 20.34
C PHE A 333 -6.26 26.77 19.97
N GLU A 334 -5.26 27.35 19.30
CA GLU A 334 -3.99 26.70 19.02
C GLU A 334 -3.10 26.79 20.27
N VAL A 335 -3.18 25.79 21.15
CA VAL A 335 -2.39 25.69 22.38
C VAL A 335 -1.86 24.28 22.59
N THR A 336 -0.79 24.14 23.38
CA THR A 336 -0.21 22.85 23.69
C THR A 336 -1.21 22.00 24.47
N LYS A 337 -1.65 20.89 23.85
CA LYS A 337 -2.61 19.95 24.45
C LYS A 337 -1.93 18.94 25.36
N THR A 338 -2.70 18.31 26.24
CA THR A 338 -2.25 17.16 27.03
C THR A 338 -1.99 15.93 26.15
N TYR A 339 -0.92 15.18 26.45
CA TYR A 339 -0.51 13.97 25.74
C TYR A 339 0.01 12.92 26.74
N PRO A 340 -0.16 11.61 26.46
CA PRO A 340 0.51 10.56 27.22
C PRO A 340 2.03 10.59 26.97
N TYR A 341 2.80 10.04 27.90
CA TYR A 341 4.28 10.01 27.88
C TYR A 341 4.94 11.39 27.80
N ARG A 342 4.21 12.46 28.12
CA ARG A 342 4.72 13.83 28.11
C ARG A 342 4.44 14.51 29.44
N ARG A 343 5.35 15.41 29.81
CA ARG A 343 5.12 16.38 30.87
C ARG A 343 4.28 17.53 30.31
N PHE A 344 3.18 17.85 30.98
CA PHE A 344 2.40 19.05 30.70
C PHE A 344 2.95 20.21 31.53
N SER A 345 3.46 21.25 30.84
CA SER A 345 4.14 22.38 31.47
C SER A 345 3.20 23.57 31.62
N TRP A 346 2.97 24.00 32.86
CA TRP A 346 2.12 25.16 33.14
C TRP A 346 2.77 26.48 32.74
N SER A 347 4.11 26.55 32.75
CA SER A 347 4.82 27.74 32.26
C SER A 347 4.61 27.94 30.77
N LEU A 348 4.62 26.87 29.97
CA LEU A 348 4.36 26.94 28.53
C LEU A 348 2.92 27.37 28.25
N LEU A 349 1.94 26.75 28.92
CA LEU A 349 0.55 27.17 28.79
C LEU A 349 0.35 28.63 29.22
N GLY A 350 1.05 29.07 30.27
CA GLY A 350 1.04 30.46 30.72
C GLY A 350 1.54 31.43 29.64
N GLU A 351 2.63 31.09 28.95
CA GLU A 351 3.13 31.86 27.81
C GLU A 351 2.11 31.92 26.66
N GLU A 352 1.53 30.78 26.29
CA GLU A 352 0.49 30.70 25.24
C GLU A 352 -0.74 31.56 25.60
N ILE A 353 -1.15 31.55 26.87
CA ILE A 353 -2.24 32.42 27.35
C ILE A 353 -1.85 33.90 27.25
N HIS A 354 -0.64 34.30 27.65
CA HIS A 354 -0.21 35.69 27.50
C HIS A 354 -0.19 36.15 26.03
N GLN A 355 0.18 35.27 25.11
CA GLN A 355 0.12 35.57 23.66
C GLN A 355 -1.32 35.75 23.16
N LEU A 356 -2.25 34.93 23.64
CA LEU A 356 -3.66 34.97 23.24
C LEU A 356 -4.48 36.07 23.96
N CYS A 357 -4.00 36.52 25.12
CA CYS A 357 -4.63 37.50 26.01
C CYS A 357 -3.59 38.52 26.50
N PRO A 358 -3.16 39.47 25.65
CA PRO A 358 -2.10 40.43 25.95
C PRO A 358 -2.41 41.39 27.11
N GLU A 359 -3.67 41.49 27.52
CA GLU A 359 -4.11 42.28 28.68
C GLU A 359 -3.72 41.66 30.04
N ILE A 360 -3.27 40.40 30.04
CA ILE A 360 -2.81 39.68 31.24
C ILE A 360 -1.33 39.95 31.47
N GLY A 361 -0.99 40.46 32.66
CA GLY A 361 0.40 40.70 33.04
C GLY A 361 1.05 39.55 33.81
N SER A 362 0.27 38.72 34.51
CA SER A 362 0.79 37.53 35.20
C SER A 362 -0.27 36.47 35.46
N LEU A 363 0.18 35.23 35.52
CA LEU A 363 -0.60 34.04 35.84
C LEU A 363 0.09 33.27 36.97
N ILE A 364 -0.67 32.84 37.98
CA ILE A 364 -0.19 31.96 39.04
C ILE A 364 -1.00 30.68 39.04
N TRP A 365 -0.29 29.56 38.93
CA TRP A 365 -0.85 28.21 39.02
C TRP A 365 -0.62 27.65 40.43
N GLU A 366 -1.62 26.98 41.00
CA GLU A 366 -1.48 26.30 42.30
C GLU A 366 -0.99 24.84 42.16
N GLN A 367 -0.82 24.38 40.93
CA GLN A 367 -0.43 23.03 40.58
C GLN A 367 1.02 22.98 40.08
N GLN A 368 1.66 21.83 40.26
CA GLN A 368 2.91 21.50 39.58
C GLN A 368 2.62 20.89 38.21
N ASP A 369 3.65 20.85 37.36
CA ASP A 369 3.60 20.17 36.06
C ASP A 369 3.09 18.74 36.19
N ILE A 370 2.32 18.28 35.22
CA ILE A 370 1.72 16.95 35.24
C ILE A 370 2.59 16.00 34.43
N GLU A 371 3.09 14.94 35.08
CA GLU A 371 3.77 13.84 34.40
C GLU A 371 2.78 12.72 34.07
N SER A 372 2.77 12.32 32.80
CA SER A 372 1.86 11.30 32.30
C SER A 372 2.62 10.09 31.81
N ASP A 373 2.22 8.90 32.25
CA ASP A 373 2.58 7.64 31.62
C ASP A 373 1.64 7.41 30.42
N ILE A 374 1.03 6.22 30.26
CA ILE A 374 0.06 5.94 29.18
C ILE A 374 -1.34 6.54 29.40
N SER A 375 -1.46 7.63 30.18
CA SER A 375 -2.74 8.28 30.47
C SER A 375 -2.78 9.71 29.96
N VAL A 376 -3.97 10.23 29.66
CA VAL A 376 -4.17 11.64 29.32
C VAL A 376 -4.79 12.43 30.49
N PRO A 377 -4.17 13.54 30.93
CA PRO A 377 -4.76 14.43 31.92
C PRO A 377 -6.04 15.11 31.43
N ARG A 378 -7.06 15.12 32.28
CA ARG A 378 -8.36 15.78 32.08
C ARG A 378 -8.74 16.64 33.28
N ILE A 379 -9.59 17.63 33.02
CA ILE A 379 -10.13 18.50 34.07
C ILE A 379 -11.17 17.74 34.89
N GLN A 380 -11.03 17.81 36.21
CA GLN A 380 -12.08 17.46 37.17
C GLN A 380 -12.83 18.71 37.62
N SER A 381 -12.08 19.76 37.97
CA SER A 381 -12.61 21.08 38.27
C SER A 381 -11.63 22.15 37.80
N LEU A 382 -12.15 23.30 37.38
CA LEU A 382 -11.38 24.44 36.91
C LEU A 382 -11.89 25.72 37.58
N THR A 383 -11.01 26.43 38.25
CA THR A 383 -11.29 27.76 38.83
C THR A 383 -10.32 28.78 38.23
N VAL A 384 -10.84 29.74 37.48
CA VAL A 384 -10.09 30.89 36.96
C VAL A 384 -10.63 32.15 37.64
N LYS A 385 -9.76 32.91 38.32
CA LYS A 385 -10.18 34.11 39.06
C LYS A 385 -9.17 35.25 38.97
N GLU A 386 -9.68 36.47 38.97
CA GLU A 386 -8.88 37.68 39.16
C GLU A 386 -8.34 37.69 40.60
N GLU A 387 -7.04 37.90 40.76
CA GLU A 387 -6.45 38.22 42.06
C GLU A 387 -6.19 39.73 42.16
N ARG A 388 -6.76 40.38 43.18
CA ARG A 388 -6.58 41.82 43.42
C ARG A 388 -5.43 42.03 44.40
N GLY A 389 -4.22 42.29 43.92
CA GLY A 389 -3.08 42.40 44.85
C GLY A 389 -1.71 42.87 44.35
N GLY A 390 -1.52 43.24 43.08
CA GLY A 390 -0.23 43.74 42.62
C GLY A 390 -0.38 44.66 41.41
N VAL A 391 0.13 45.89 41.51
CA VAL A 391 0.20 46.80 40.37
C VAL A 391 1.25 46.24 39.42
N ILE A 392 0.80 45.62 38.32
CA ILE A 392 1.69 45.26 37.21
C ILE A 392 1.65 46.44 36.23
N ASN A 393 2.72 47.23 36.20
CA ASN A 393 2.96 48.27 35.21
C ASN A 393 4.00 47.72 34.22
N GLU A 394 3.71 47.75 32.92
CA GLU A 394 4.77 47.57 31.91
C GLU A 394 5.70 48.79 31.93
N TYR A 395 6.99 48.56 31.69
CA TYR A 395 7.96 49.59 31.39
C TYR A 395 7.94 49.93 29.90
#